data_AF-A0A7S0GZ43-F1
#
_entry.id   AF-A0A7S0GZ43-F1
#
_cell.length_a   1.000
_cell.length_b   1.000
_cell.length_c   1.000
_cell.angle_alpha   90.00
_cell.angle_beta   90.00
_cell.angle_gamma   90.00
#
_symmetry.space_group_name_H-M   'P 1'
#
loop_
_entity.id
_entity.type
_entity.pdbx_description
1 polymer ?
#
loop_
_entity_poly.entity_id
_entity_poly.type
_entity_poly.pdbx_seq_one_letter_code
_entity_poly.pdbx_strand_id
1 'polypeptide(L)'
;DDAAGVVVANVASTAALLSAAADFGVDAFVLGSSGSVYGDGAKDNNIKPTPSLETDKTDDPESPYAASKRAAELVCAAFRKSRGNAIRVVTVCRIFTVYGERGRPDMAVFRFVR
;
A
#
# COMPACT_ATOMS: atom_id res chain seq x y z
N ASP A 1 15.80 10.30 -3.13
CA ASP A 1 14.72 9.47 -3.71
C ASP A 1 15.28 8.37 -4.57
N ASP A 2 15.39 7.17 -3.99
CA ASP A 2 15.77 5.97 -4.72
C ASP A 2 14.48 5.23 -5.17
N ALA A 3 13.99 5.59 -6.35
CA ALA A 3 12.79 4.97 -6.90
C ALA A 3 12.99 3.46 -7.13
N ALA A 4 14.18 3.03 -7.52
CA ALA A 4 14.49 1.63 -7.76
C ALA A 4 14.44 0.83 -6.45
N GLY A 5 15.10 1.31 -5.40
CA GLY A 5 15.08 0.67 -4.08
C GLY A 5 13.68 0.53 -3.52
N VAL A 6 12.83 1.56 -3.68
CA VAL A 6 11.43 1.52 -3.23
C VAL A 6 10.59 0.49 -4.02
N VAL A 7 10.80 0.36 -5.33
CA VAL A 7 10.13 -0.67 -6.14
C VAL A 7 10.58 -2.08 -5.74
N VAL A 8 11.87 -2.30 -5.52
CA VAL A 8 12.39 -3.60 -5.06
C VAL A 8 11.82 -3.95 -3.68
N ALA A 9 11.86 -3.00 -2.75
CA ALA A 9 11.39 -3.21 -1.38
C ALA A 9 9.87 -3.44 -1.30
N ASN A 10 9.07 -2.70 -2.07
CA ASN A 10 7.61 -2.79 -1.96
C ASN A 10 6.99 -3.79 -2.95
N VAL A 11 7.45 -3.86 -4.19
CA VAL A 11 6.82 -4.68 -5.24
C VAL A 11 7.44 -6.07 -5.29
N ALA A 12 8.76 -6.13 -5.53
CA ALA A 12 9.44 -7.42 -5.69
C ALA A 12 9.41 -8.26 -4.40
N SER A 13 9.65 -7.62 -3.25
CA SER A 13 9.60 -8.32 -1.96
C SER A 13 8.18 -8.78 -1.61
N THR A 14 7.14 -8.01 -1.92
CA THR A 14 5.74 -8.46 -1.74
C THR A 14 5.43 -9.66 -2.63
N ALA A 15 5.86 -9.65 -3.90
CA ALA A 15 5.66 -10.78 -4.81
C ALA A 15 6.36 -12.06 -4.30
N ALA A 16 7.58 -11.91 -3.76
CA ALA A 16 8.33 -13.01 -3.17
C ALA A 16 7.63 -13.58 -1.93
N LEU A 17 7.20 -12.71 -0.99
CA LEU A 17 6.47 -13.12 0.21
C LEU A 17 5.14 -13.78 -0.14
N LEU A 18 4.44 -13.29 -1.15
CA LEU A 18 3.16 -13.85 -1.59
C LEU A 18 3.33 -15.24 -2.22
N SER A 19 4.40 -15.43 -3.00
CA SER A 19 4.75 -16.74 -3.56
C SER A 19 5.10 -17.73 -2.44
N ALA A 20 5.95 -17.32 -1.50
CA ALA A 20 6.27 -18.13 -0.33
C ALA A 20 5.02 -18.46 0.49
N ALA A 21 4.15 -17.49 0.77
CA ALA A 21 2.91 -17.70 1.50
C ALA A 21 2.04 -18.79 0.84
N ALA A 22 1.93 -18.79 -0.48
CA ALA A 22 1.23 -19.83 -1.21
C ALA A 22 1.92 -21.20 -1.09
N ASP A 23 3.24 -21.26 -1.28
CA ASP A 23 4.01 -22.51 -1.23
C ASP A 23 3.98 -23.17 0.16
N PHE A 24 3.88 -22.37 1.23
CA PHE A 24 3.79 -22.84 2.61
C PHE A 24 2.35 -23.01 3.13
N GLY A 25 1.33 -22.83 2.29
CA GLY A 25 -0.07 -23.03 2.68
C GLY A 25 -0.60 -22.00 3.69
N VAL A 26 -0.14 -20.74 3.58
CA VAL A 26 -0.66 -19.65 4.41
C VAL A 26 -2.08 -19.29 3.99
N ASP A 27 -3.00 -19.33 4.95
CA ASP A 27 -4.42 -19.08 4.74
C ASP A 27 -4.76 -17.62 4.43
N ALA A 28 -4.06 -16.68 5.06
CA ALA A 28 -4.38 -15.26 5.02
C ALA A 28 -3.11 -14.40 4.83
N PHE A 29 -3.17 -13.46 3.89
CA PHE A 29 -2.12 -12.51 3.60
C PHE A 29 -2.65 -11.08 3.76
N VAL A 30 -1.98 -10.26 4.58
CA VAL A 30 -2.36 -8.86 4.78
C VAL A 30 -1.24 -7.96 4.27
N LEU A 31 -1.56 -7.10 3.31
CA LEU A 31 -0.66 -6.08 2.77
C LEU A 31 -0.92 -4.72 3.42
N GLY A 32 0.10 -4.18 4.09
CA GLY A 32 0.13 -2.77 4.48
C GLY A 32 0.42 -1.86 3.29
N SER A 33 -0.65 -1.34 2.68
CA SER A 33 -0.60 -0.27 1.67
C SER A 33 -0.61 1.11 2.36
N SER A 34 -0.84 2.18 1.61
CA SER A 34 -0.81 3.54 2.12
C SER A 34 -1.95 4.38 1.55
N GLY A 35 -2.47 5.32 2.33
CA GLY A 35 -3.40 6.35 1.85
C GLY A 35 -2.82 7.23 0.74
N SER A 36 -1.49 7.25 0.55
CA SER A 36 -0.84 7.98 -0.55
C SER A 36 -1.21 7.45 -1.94
N VAL A 37 -1.78 6.25 -2.07
CA VAL A 37 -2.20 5.70 -3.37
C VAL A 37 -3.39 6.46 -3.98
N TYR A 38 -4.13 7.20 -3.16
CA TYR A 38 -5.25 8.04 -3.62
C TYR A 38 -4.78 9.31 -4.35
N GLY A 39 -3.55 9.76 -4.12
CA GLY A 39 -3.01 11.00 -4.68
C GLY A 39 -3.98 12.17 -4.54
N ASP A 40 -4.04 13.00 -5.58
CA ASP A 40 -4.94 14.15 -5.70
C ASP A 40 -6.36 13.73 -6.11
N GLY A 41 -6.59 12.46 -6.45
CA GLY A 41 -7.91 11.93 -6.82
C GLY A 41 -8.98 12.04 -5.72
N ALA A 42 -8.57 12.21 -4.46
CA ALA A 42 -9.46 12.49 -3.32
C ALA A 42 -9.75 13.99 -3.13
N LYS A 43 -9.12 14.88 -3.91
CA LYS A 43 -9.28 16.33 -3.85
C LYS A 43 -10.08 16.79 -5.06
N ASP A 44 -11.37 17.05 -4.87
CA ASP A 44 -12.12 17.81 -5.88
C ASP A 44 -11.59 19.26 -5.88
N ASN A 45 -11.29 19.78 -7.07
CA ASN A 45 -10.45 20.94 -7.34
C ASN A 45 -11.08 22.27 -6.86
N ASN A 46 -11.02 22.52 -5.54
CA ASN A 46 -11.43 23.72 -4.78
C ASN A 46 -12.71 23.61 -3.92
N ILE A 47 -13.28 22.42 -3.71
CA ILE A 47 -14.51 22.28 -2.90
C ILE A 47 -14.36 21.11 -1.92
N LYS A 48 -13.60 21.33 -0.84
CA LYS A 48 -13.53 20.47 0.36
C LYS A 48 -12.82 19.10 0.14
N PRO A 49 -12.01 18.62 1.10
CA PRO A 49 -11.48 17.25 1.02
C PRO A 49 -12.63 16.25 1.09
N THR A 50 -12.77 15.44 0.04
CA THR A 50 -13.75 14.35 -0.02
C THR A 50 -13.16 13.13 0.69
N PRO A 51 -13.96 12.36 1.47
CA PRO A 51 -13.47 11.11 2.04
C PRO A 51 -13.00 10.16 0.94
N SER A 52 -11.78 9.63 1.06
CA SER A 52 -11.28 8.63 0.11
C SER A 52 -12.05 7.33 0.25
N LEU A 53 -12.56 6.81 -0.86
CA LEU A 53 -13.26 5.53 -0.94
C LEU A 53 -12.36 4.48 -1.61
N GLU A 54 -12.48 3.21 -1.24
CA GLU A 54 -11.71 2.13 -1.90
C GLU A 54 -12.01 2.01 -3.39
N THR A 55 -13.18 2.49 -3.83
CA THR A 55 -13.64 2.56 -5.22
C THR A 55 -13.01 3.72 -6.00
N ASP A 56 -12.34 4.66 -5.35
CA ASP A 56 -11.69 5.77 -6.02
C ASP A 56 -10.55 5.28 -6.91
N LYS A 57 -10.39 5.94 -8.06
CA LYS A 57 -9.30 5.65 -8.97
C LYS A 57 -7.97 5.99 -8.31
N THR A 58 -6.99 5.10 -8.50
CA THR A 58 -5.67 5.17 -7.87
C THR A 58 -4.58 4.96 -8.93
N ASP A 59 -4.86 5.45 -10.14
CA ASP A 59 -4.08 5.18 -11.35
C ASP A 59 -3.09 6.31 -11.68
N ASP A 60 -3.13 7.41 -10.91
CA ASP A 60 -2.25 8.58 -11.06
C ASP A 60 -1.49 8.88 -9.75
N PRO A 61 -0.43 8.12 -9.44
CA PRO A 61 0.31 8.26 -8.19
C PRO A 61 1.29 9.45 -8.21
N GLU A 62 1.25 10.28 -7.17
CA GLU A 62 2.11 11.48 -7.04
C GLU A 62 3.58 11.20 -6.70
N SER A 63 3.95 9.95 -6.39
CA SER A 63 5.33 9.62 -6.01
C SER A 63 5.70 8.16 -6.36
N PRO A 64 7.01 7.86 -6.52
CA PRO A 64 7.48 6.48 -6.69
C PRO A 64 7.05 5.56 -5.54
N TYR A 65 6.95 6.09 -4.32
CA TYR A 65 6.43 5.34 -3.18
C TYR A 65 4.95 5.00 -3.36
N ALA A 66 4.09 5.98 -3.69
CA ALA A 66 2.67 5.73 -3.95
C ALA A 66 2.47 4.73 -5.11
N ALA A 67 3.22 4.89 -6.20
CA ALA A 67 3.21 3.99 -7.34
C ALA A 67 3.59 2.56 -6.93
N SER A 68 4.65 2.40 -6.14
CA SER A 68 5.10 1.09 -5.67
C SER A 68 4.10 0.40 -4.73
N LYS A 69 3.41 1.16 -3.87
CA LYS A 69 2.35 0.63 -3.00
C LYS A 69 1.17 0.15 -3.84
N ARG A 70 0.73 0.96 -4.81
CA ARG A 70 -0.34 0.57 -5.72
C ARG A 70 0.02 -0.66 -6.56
N ALA A 71 1.25 -0.72 -7.08
CA ALA A 71 1.73 -1.88 -7.82
C ALA A 71 1.72 -3.15 -6.96
N ALA A 72 2.10 -3.07 -5.68
CA ALA A 72 1.99 -4.21 -4.76
C ALA A 72 0.54 -4.68 -4.56
N GLU A 73 -0.45 -3.78 -4.50
CA GLU A 73 -1.88 -4.16 -4.46
C GLU A 73 -2.29 -4.94 -5.72
N LEU A 74 -1.85 -4.47 -6.90
CA LEU A 74 -2.14 -5.11 -8.18
C LEU A 74 -1.49 -6.49 -8.27
N VAL A 75 -0.26 -6.65 -7.77
CA VAL A 75 0.42 -7.95 -7.68
C VAL A 75 -0.39 -8.91 -6.82
N CYS A 76 -0.83 -8.48 -5.63
CA CYS A 76 -1.68 -9.30 -4.76
C CYS A 76 -2.98 -9.72 -5.44
N ALA A 77 -3.66 -8.79 -6.10
CA ALA A 77 -4.91 -9.06 -6.81
C ALA A 77 -4.71 -10.01 -8.01
N ALA A 78 -3.66 -9.81 -8.80
CA ALA A 78 -3.33 -10.63 -9.96
C ALA A 78 -2.93 -12.05 -9.54
N PHE A 79 -2.09 -12.18 -8.51
CA PHE A 79 -1.65 -13.47 -7.98
C PHE A 79 -2.83 -14.28 -7.43
N ARG A 80 -3.72 -13.66 -6.64
CA ARG A 80 -4.94 -14.33 -6.13
C ARG A 80 -5.80 -14.88 -7.28
N LYS A 81 -5.95 -14.11 -8.37
CA LYS A 81 -6.69 -14.52 -9.56
C LYS A 81 -6.00 -15.68 -10.31
N SER A 82 -4.68 -15.63 -10.46
CA SER A 82 -3.94 -16.63 -11.24
C SER A 82 -3.73 -17.96 -10.52
N ARG A 83 -3.60 -17.95 -9.18
CA ARG A 83 -3.26 -19.13 -8.37
C ARG A 83 -4.47 -19.80 -7.68
N GLY A 84 -5.69 -19.47 -8.08
CA GLY A 84 -6.89 -20.28 -7.78
C GLY A 84 -7.10 -20.63 -6.30
N ASN A 85 -7.11 -19.63 -5.41
CA ASN A 85 -7.26 -19.79 -3.95
C ASN A 85 -6.07 -20.41 -3.19
N ALA A 86 -4.86 -20.46 -3.78
CA ALA A 86 -3.65 -20.85 -3.02
C ALA A 86 -3.44 -20.03 -1.72
N ILE A 87 -4.00 -18.82 -1.66
CA ILE A 87 -4.20 -18.05 -0.44
C ILE A 87 -5.69 -17.73 -0.34
N ARG A 88 -6.34 -18.22 0.73
CA ARG A 88 -7.80 -18.10 0.92
C ARG A 88 -8.25 -16.65 1.09
N VAL A 89 -7.48 -15.85 1.84
CA VAL A 89 -7.79 -14.43 2.10
C VAL A 89 -6.60 -13.55 1.77
N VAL A 90 -6.81 -12.53 0.94
CA VAL A 90 -5.82 -11.47 0.72
C VAL A 90 -6.49 -10.14 1.02
N THR A 91 -5.97 -9.40 1.99
CA THR A 91 -6.52 -8.13 2.46
C THR A 91 -5.49 -7.03 2.27
N VAL A 92 -5.92 -5.88 1.75
CA VAL A 92 -5.08 -4.70 1.57
C VAL A 92 -5.60 -3.61 2.50
N CYS A 93 -4.71 -3.05 3.32
CA CYS A 93 -5.04 -1.95 4.23
C CYS A 93 -4.31 -0.68 3.78
N ARG A 94 -5.05 0.34 3.33
CA ARG A 94 -4.48 1.64 2.97
C ARG A 94 -4.35 2.52 4.21
N ILE A 95 -3.19 2.44 4.84
CA ILE A 95 -2.94 3.09 6.13
C ILE A 95 -2.60 4.57 5.92
N PHE A 96 -3.23 5.44 6.70
CA PHE A 96 -2.96 6.88 6.75
C PHE A 96 -1.87 7.19 7.79
N THR A 97 -1.91 8.35 8.43
CA THR A 97 -0.95 8.72 9.47
C THR A 97 -1.14 7.88 10.72
N VAL A 98 -0.12 7.11 11.09
CA VAL A 98 -0.05 6.38 12.36
C VAL A 98 0.86 7.14 13.32
N TYR A 99 0.46 7.20 14.60
CA TYR A 99 1.25 7.79 15.68
C TYR A 99 1.08 6.97 16.97
N GLY A 100 2.00 7.14 17.92
CA GLY A 100 1.98 6.42 19.19
C GLY A 100 3.40 6.10 19.68
N GLU A 101 3.51 5.38 20.80
CA GLU A 101 4.81 4.93 21.29
C GLU A 101 5.61 4.18 20.21
N ARG A 102 6.94 4.36 20.20
CA ARG A 102 7.85 3.82 19.17
C ARG A 102 7.55 4.30 17.74
N GLY A 103 6.88 5.45 17.61
CA GLY A 103 6.64 6.06 16.31
C GLY A 103 7.92 6.53 15.63
N ARG A 104 7.81 6.80 14.33
CA ARG A 104 8.93 7.19 13.49
C ARG A 104 9.41 8.62 13.84
N PRO A 105 10.68 8.82 14.21
CA PRO A 105 11.18 10.12 14.65
C PRO A 105 11.19 11.17 13.53
N ASP A 106 11.12 10.73 12.28
CA ASP A 106 11.13 11.58 11.11
C ASP A 106 9.72 12.02 10.66
N MET A 107 8.64 11.50 11.26
CA MET A 107 7.27 11.92 10.95
C MET A 107 6.88 13.22 11.67
N ALA A 108 6.01 14.02 11.03
CA ALA A 108 5.58 15.34 11.49
C ALA A 108 5.18 15.39 12.97
N VAL A 109 4.41 14.39 13.45
CA VAL A 109 3.97 14.31 14.85
C VAL A 109 5.15 14.33 15.83
N PHE A 110 6.24 13.62 15.54
CA PHE A 110 7.44 13.59 16.40
C PHE A 110 8.37 14.78 16.18
N ARG A 111 8.30 15.43 15.02
CA ARG A 111 9.04 16.67 14.75
C ARG A 111 8.42 17.87 15.46
N PHE A 112 7.10 17.90 15.62
CA PHE A 112 6.37 19.05 16.19
C PHE A 112 6.10 18.97 17.69
N VAL A 113 6.10 17.76 18.27
CA VAL A 113 5.87 17.55 19.71
C VAL A 113 7.19 17.63 20.52
N ARG A 114 8.33 17.80 19.84
CA ARG A 114 9.61 18.16 20.46
C ARG A 114 9.73 19.67 20.60
#